data_AF-A0A931ATG2-F1
#
_entry.id   AF-A0A931ATG2-F1
#
_cell.length_a   1.000
_cell.length_b   1.000
_cell.length_c   1.000
_cell.angle_alpha   90.00
_cell.angle_beta   90.00
_cell.angle_gamma   90.00
#
_symmetry.space_group_name_H-M   'P 1'
#
loop_
_entity.id
_entity.type
_entity.pdbx_description
1 polymer ?
#
loop_
_entity_poly.entity_id
_entity_poly.type
_entity_poly.pdbx_seq_one_letter_code
_entity_poly.pdbx_strand_id
1 'polypeptide(L)'
;MAKLFGDFDKLESDFADFGEMVGVCMTKSLEALFLYLEEGESERVKELTSIVHRYESKADEKRRDIITSILNGSLMPHTRSDMLNLIESIDDIADFSEDIIDEIIFLGLKFEYLEIEKTKEMKELLLEQYSKLTKGLNLLFKDMDQALVYAHQLEEIESKLDDIEEELIRSVGQNEDLDTASKLSHRNLIKNISDLADVIEKVGDVIEIVISVRRG
;
A
#
# COMPACT_ATOMS: atom_id res chain seq x y z
N MET A 1 10.29 -25.05 -21.89
CA MET A 1 9.48 -24.13 -22.71
C MET A 1 8.02 -24.18 -22.28
N ALA A 2 7.18 -25.15 -22.70
CA ALA A 2 5.75 -25.15 -22.36
C ALA A 2 5.42 -25.11 -20.85
N LYS A 3 6.17 -25.84 -20.01
CA LYS A 3 6.01 -25.80 -18.55
C LYS A 3 6.40 -24.45 -17.93
N LEU A 4 7.40 -23.78 -18.49
CA LEU A 4 7.86 -22.47 -18.05
C LEU A 4 6.83 -21.38 -18.40
N PHE A 5 6.23 -21.43 -19.59
CA PHE A 5 5.15 -20.52 -19.98
C PHE A 5 3.90 -20.69 -19.10
N GLY A 6 3.52 -21.93 -18.78
CA GLY A 6 2.40 -22.18 -17.85
C GLY A 6 2.67 -21.69 -16.41
N ASP A 7 3.92 -21.72 -15.97
CA ASP A 7 4.31 -21.16 -14.65
C ASP A 7 4.14 -19.62 -14.64
N PHE A 8 4.38 -18.92 -15.76
CA PHE A 8 4.19 -17.46 -15.85
C PHE A 8 2.73 -17.04 -15.94
N ASP A 9 1.89 -17.74 -16.72
CA ASP A 9 0.45 -17.43 -16.81
C ASP A 9 -0.24 -17.58 -15.45
N LYS A 10 0.14 -18.62 -14.71
CA LYS A 10 -0.33 -18.84 -13.33
C LYS A 10 0.14 -17.70 -12.42
N LEU A 11 1.43 -17.36 -12.49
CA LEU A 11 2.01 -16.30 -11.67
C LEU A 11 1.32 -14.96 -11.92
N GLU A 12 1.06 -14.61 -13.19
CA GLU A 12 0.33 -13.39 -13.54
C GLU A 12 -1.07 -13.36 -12.90
N SER A 13 -1.83 -14.45 -12.99
CA SER A 13 -3.14 -14.56 -12.34
C SER A 13 -3.02 -14.46 -10.81
N ASP A 14 -2.00 -15.09 -10.24
CA ASP A 14 -1.76 -15.09 -8.81
C ASP A 14 -1.43 -13.68 -8.28
N PHE A 15 -0.60 -12.91 -8.98
CA PHE A 15 -0.31 -11.51 -8.66
C PHE A 15 -1.53 -10.61 -8.81
N ALA A 16 -2.36 -10.83 -9.83
CA ALA A 16 -3.59 -10.06 -10.02
C ALA A 16 -4.57 -10.27 -8.86
N ASP A 17 -4.82 -11.53 -8.49
CA ASP A 17 -5.67 -11.87 -7.34
C ASP A 17 -5.12 -11.27 -6.04
N PHE A 18 -3.81 -11.40 -5.82
CA PHE A 18 -3.14 -10.90 -4.63
C PHE A 18 -3.22 -9.37 -4.53
N GLY A 19 -2.93 -8.67 -5.63
CA GLY A 19 -3.10 -7.22 -5.72
C GLY A 19 -4.55 -6.79 -5.50
N GLU A 20 -5.56 -7.53 -5.97
CA GLU A 20 -6.95 -7.21 -5.65
C GLU A 20 -7.23 -7.32 -4.14
N MET A 21 -6.73 -8.36 -3.48
CA MET A 21 -6.91 -8.54 -2.03
C MET A 21 -6.25 -7.41 -1.22
N VAL A 22 -5.00 -7.08 -1.53
CA VAL A 22 -4.25 -5.98 -0.91
C VAL A 22 -4.95 -4.63 -1.16
N GLY A 23 -5.43 -4.40 -2.38
CA GLY A 23 -6.15 -3.18 -2.73
C GLY A 23 -7.46 -3.01 -1.95
N VAL A 24 -8.19 -4.10 -1.74
CA VAL A 24 -9.38 -4.07 -0.88
C VAL A 24 -8.99 -3.81 0.59
N CYS A 25 -7.92 -4.43 1.09
CA CYS A 25 -7.43 -4.18 2.45
C CYS A 25 -7.12 -2.68 2.66
N MET A 26 -6.25 -2.12 1.82
CA MET A 26 -5.86 -0.71 1.84
C MET A 26 -7.06 0.22 1.72
N THR A 27 -7.94 -0.02 0.74
CA THR A 27 -9.12 0.84 0.53
C THR A 27 -10.04 0.82 1.75
N LYS A 28 -10.25 -0.36 2.36
CA LYS A 28 -11.10 -0.49 3.55
C LYS A 28 -10.45 0.08 4.80
N SER A 29 -9.13 0.02 4.91
CA SER A 29 -8.40 0.71 5.99
C SER A 29 -8.57 2.22 5.87
N LEU A 30 -8.37 2.79 4.68
CA LEU A 30 -8.60 4.22 4.45
C LEU A 30 -10.07 4.60 4.68
N GLU A 31 -11.05 3.78 4.28
CA GLU A 31 -12.45 4.03 4.63
C GLU A 31 -12.68 4.02 6.15
N ALA A 32 -12.11 3.05 6.88
CA ALA A 32 -12.23 2.93 8.32
C ALA A 32 -11.57 4.12 9.04
N LEU A 33 -10.37 4.51 8.60
CA LEU A 33 -9.62 5.65 9.13
C LEU A 33 -10.42 6.93 9.02
N PHE A 34 -10.90 7.27 7.83
CA PHE A 34 -11.63 8.52 7.64
C PHE A 34 -12.97 8.51 8.36
N LEU A 35 -13.62 7.35 8.46
CA LEU A 35 -14.82 7.23 9.27
C LEU A 35 -14.50 7.44 10.76
N TYR A 36 -13.41 6.87 11.27
CA TYR A 36 -12.96 7.09 12.63
C TYR A 36 -12.63 8.57 12.89
N LEU A 37 -12.02 9.27 11.94
CA LEU A 37 -11.77 10.72 12.05
C LEU A 37 -13.07 11.55 12.13
N GLU A 38 -14.16 11.07 11.53
CA GLU A 38 -15.47 11.75 11.53
C GLU A 38 -16.31 11.47 12.78
N GLU A 39 -16.41 10.22 13.21
CA GLU A 39 -17.33 9.80 14.28
C GLU A 39 -16.67 9.12 15.49
N GLY A 40 -15.35 8.90 15.46
CA GLY A 40 -14.63 8.11 16.46
C GLY A 40 -14.92 6.61 16.37
N GLU A 41 -14.64 5.87 17.44
CA GLU A 41 -14.94 4.43 17.49
C GLU A 41 -16.47 4.20 17.45
N SER A 42 -16.93 3.49 16.41
CA SER A 42 -18.33 3.20 16.17
C SER A 42 -18.51 1.75 15.70
N GLU A 43 -19.75 1.26 15.65
CA GLU A 43 -20.04 -0.06 15.08
C GLU A 43 -19.65 -0.13 13.60
N ARG A 44 -19.79 0.98 12.85
CA ARG A 44 -19.42 1.04 11.44
C ARG A 44 -17.90 0.96 11.25
N VAL A 45 -17.13 1.61 12.13
CA VAL A 45 -15.66 1.48 12.14
C VAL A 45 -15.26 0.04 12.49
N LYS A 46 -15.95 -0.61 13.44
CA LYS A 46 -15.73 -2.03 13.78
C LYS A 46 -16.03 -2.97 12.63
N GLU A 47 -17.10 -2.72 11.90
CA GLU A 47 -17.44 -3.49 10.69
C GLU A 47 -16.34 -3.33 9.62
N LEU A 48 -15.87 -2.11 9.35
CA LEU A 48 -14.82 -1.88 8.36
C LEU A 48 -13.48 -2.48 8.78
N THR A 49 -13.05 -2.31 10.03
CA THR A 49 -11.81 -2.91 10.55
C THR A 49 -11.85 -4.43 10.53
N SER A 50 -12.99 -5.05 10.84
CA SER A 50 -13.15 -6.50 10.65
C SER A 50 -13.02 -6.93 9.18
N ILE A 51 -13.39 -6.08 8.22
CA ILE A 51 -13.15 -6.33 6.80
C ILE A 51 -11.66 -6.19 6.47
N VAL A 52 -10.97 -5.19 7.02
CA VAL A 52 -9.51 -4.99 6.87
C VAL A 52 -8.76 -6.24 7.32
N HIS A 53 -8.94 -6.65 8.58
CA HIS A 53 -8.30 -7.85 9.16
C HIS A 53 -8.56 -9.11 8.30
N ARG A 54 -9.79 -9.25 7.79
CA ARG A 54 -10.14 -10.39 6.93
C ARG A 54 -9.41 -10.36 5.58
N TYR A 55 -9.19 -9.18 5.00
CA TYR A 55 -8.52 -9.06 3.70
C TYR A 55 -6.99 -9.09 3.83
N GLU A 56 -6.42 -8.57 4.91
CA GLU A 56 -5.02 -8.83 5.29
C GLU A 56 -4.79 -10.34 5.38
N SER A 57 -5.59 -11.06 6.16
CA SER A 57 -5.33 -12.49 6.38
C SER A 57 -5.52 -13.32 5.10
N LYS A 58 -6.38 -12.88 4.18
CA LYS A 58 -6.50 -13.46 2.84
C LYS A 58 -5.30 -13.14 1.95
N ALA A 59 -4.78 -11.93 2.03
CA ALA A 59 -3.59 -11.51 1.32
C ALA A 59 -2.38 -12.32 1.80
N ASP A 60 -2.17 -12.47 3.11
CA ASP A 60 -1.10 -13.29 3.69
C ASP A 60 -1.24 -14.79 3.29
N GLU A 61 -2.46 -15.34 3.30
CA GLU A 61 -2.70 -16.71 2.81
C GLU A 61 -2.32 -16.85 1.33
N LYS A 62 -2.78 -15.91 0.48
CA LYS A 62 -2.44 -15.89 -0.95
C LYS A 62 -0.93 -15.72 -1.15
N ARG A 63 -0.26 -14.83 -0.41
CA ARG A 63 1.20 -14.68 -0.42
C ARG A 63 1.89 -16.03 -0.20
N ARG A 64 1.53 -16.75 0.87
CA ARG A 64 2.12 -18.06 1.20
C ARG A 64 1.90 -19.10 0.11
N ASP A 65 0.72 -19.08 -0.54
CA ASP A 65 0.41 -19.95 -1.67
C ASP A 65 1.30 -19.63 -2.89
N ILE A 66 1.50 -18.36 -3.21
CA ILE A 66 2.35 -17.93 -4.32
C ILE A 66 3.81 -18.31 -4.04
N ILE A 67 4.32 -18.05 -2.83
CA ILE A 67 5.67 -18.45 -2.41
C ILE A 67 5.84 -19.96 -2.58
N THR A 68 4.87 -20.76 -2.11
CA THR A 68 4.89 -22.22 -2.25
C THR A 68 4.89 -22.66 -3.72
N SER A 69 4.13 -21.96 -4.57
CA SER A 69 4.12 -22.19 -6.02
C SER A 69 5.49 -21.90 -6.66
N ILE A 70 6.13 -20.79 -6.30
CA ILE A 70 7.46 -20.38 -6.78
C ILE A 70 8.53 -21.41 -6.37
N LEU A 71 8.49 -21.88 -5.11
CA LEU A 71 9.46 -22.85 -4.58
C LEU A 71 9.38 -24.20 -5.30
N ASN A 72 8.16 -24.65 -5.63
CA ASN A 72 7.91 -25.91 -6.33
C ASN A 72 7.95 -25.79 -7.87
N GLY A 73 7.99 -24.56 -8.39
CA GLY A 73 7.95 -24.25 -9.81
C GLY A 73 9.29 -24.44 -10.53
N SER A 74 9.30 -24.16 -11.83
CA SER A 74 10.49 -24.32 -12.69
C SER A 74 11.27 -23.02 -12.97
N LEU A 75 10.90 -21.92 -12.30
CA LEU A 75 11.58 -20.63 -12.41
C LEU A 75 13.07 -20.72 -12.07
N MET A 76 13.90 -19.95 -12.77
CA MET A 76 15.33 -19.85 -12.52
C MET A 76 15.60 -19.15 -11.17
N PRO A 77 16.73 -19.43 -10.48
CA PRO A 77 16.99 -18.88 -9.14
C PRO A 77 16.88 -17.35 -9.04
N HIS A 78 17.40 -16.60 -10.01
CA HIS A 78 17.30 -15.13 -10.02
C HIS A 78 15.83 -14.68 -10.16
N THR A 79 15.09 -15.25 -11.11
CA THR A 79 13.67 -14.95 -11.29
C THR A 79 12.85 -15.26 -10.04
N ARG A 80 13.17 -16.35 -9.32
CA ARG A 80 12.51 -16.64 -8.04
C ARG A 80 12.76 -15.54 -7.03
N SER A 81 14.02 -15.11 -6.87
CA SER A 81 14.39 -14.04 -5.94
C SER A 81 13.63 -12.75 -6.26
N ASP A 82 13.55 -12.38 -7.54
CA ASP A 82 12.86 -11.16 -7.97
C ASP A 82 11.36 -11.23 -7.67
N MET A 83 10.72 -12.38 -7.93
CA MET A 83 9.28 -12.56 -7.66
C MET A 83 8.98 -12.62 -6.17
N LEU A 84 9.86 -13.23 -5.36
CA LEU A 84 9.71 -13.23 -3.90
C LEU A 84 9.79 -11.80 -3.35
N ASN A 85 10.78 -11.01 -3.77
CA ASN A 85 10.91 -9.62 -3.35
C ASN A 85 9.68 -8.80 -3.72
N LEU A 86 9.11 -9.02 -4.93
CA LEU A 86 7.92 -8.31 -5.38
C LEU A 86 6.67 -8.69 -4.58
N ILE A 87 6.54 -9.96 -4.20
CA ILE A 87 5.40 -10.43 -3.40
C ILE A 87 5.47 -9.84 -1.99
N GLU A 88 6.64 -9.89 -1.35
CA GLU A 88 6.82 -9.32 -0.02
C GLU A 88 6.56 -7.81 -0.02
N SER A 89 7.02 -7.06 -1.05
CA SER A 89 6.76 -5.62 -1.09
C SER A 89 5.29 -5.27 -1.34
N ILE A 90 4.53 -6.08 -2.08
CA ILE A 90 3.09 -5.89 -2.23
C ILE A 90 2.34 -6.19 -0.92
N ASP A 91 2.79 -7.20 -0.18
CA ASP A 91 2.22 -7.58 1.12
C ASP A 91 2.39 -6.48 2.17
N ASP A 92 3.56 -5.84 2.20
CA ASP A 92 3.87 -4.71 3.09
C ASP A 92 2.78 -3.62 3.04
N ILE A 93 2.09 -3.43 1.90
CA ILE A 93 1.00 -2.45 1.76
C ILE A 93 -0.21 -2.82 2.62
N ALA A 94 -0.61 -4.10 2.63
CA ALA A 94 -1.76 -4.56 3.41
C ALA A 94 -1.45 -4.52 4.91
N ASP A 95 -0.28 -5.03 5.30
CA ASP A 95 0.20 -5.03 6.68
C ASP A 95 0.25 -3.60 7.24
N PHE A 96 0.90 -2.69 6.50
CA PHE A 96 1.01 -1.29 6.91
C PHE A 96 -0.36 -0.60 6.96
N SER A 97 -1.26 -0.90 6.02
CA SER A 97 -2.62 -0.36 6.05
C SER A 97 -3.40 -0.79 7.29
N GLU A 98 -3.29 -2.05 7.71
CA GLU A 98 -3.92 -2.56 8.93
C GLU A 98 -3.33 -1.88 10.17
N ASP A 99 -2.01 -1.81 10.27
CA ASP A 99 -1.30 -1.24 11.41
C ASP A 99 -1.73 0.21 11.71
N ILE A 100 -1.92 1.04 10.69
CA ILE A 100 -2.34 2.43 10.85
C ILE A 100 -3.68 2.54 11.60
N ILE A 101 -4.69 1.78 11.15
CA ILE A 101 -6.03 1.88 11.73
C ILE A 101 -6.08 1.24 13.12
N ASP A 102 -5.37 0.12 13.30
CA ASP A 102 -5.30 -0.57 14.58
C ASP A 102 -4.60 0.29 15.65
N GLU A 103 -3.47 0.93 15.32
CA GLU A 103 -2.78 1.83 16.25
C GLU A 103 -3.71 2.95 16.75
N ILE A 104 -4.44 3.58 15.84
CA ILE A 104 -5.36 4.68 16.15
C ILE A 104 -6.48 4.23 17.07
N ILE A 105 -7.08 3.07 16.79
CA ILE A 105 -8.18 2.51 17.58
C ILE A 105 -7.68 2.05 18.95
N PHE A 106 -6.58 1.31 19.02
CA PHE A 106 -6.05 0.76 20.26
C PHE A 106 -5.63 1.85 21.24
N LEU A 107 -5.09 2.95 20.74
CA LEU A 107 -4.72 4.11 21.55
C LEU A 107 -5.88 5.08 21.79
N GLY A 108 -7.01 4.92 21.11
CA GLY A 108 -8.16 5.81 21.20
C GLY A 108 -7.81 7.26 20.84
N LEU A 109 -6.96 7.44 19.82
CA LEU A 109 -6.43 8.75 19.44
C LEU A 109 -7.55 9.68 18.94
N LYS A 110 -7.37 10.98 19.18
CA LYS A 110 -8.28 12.02 18.69
C LYS A 110 -7.46 13.08 17.96
N PHE A 111 -8.06 13.62 16.91
CA PHE A 111 -7.38 14.51 15.98
C PHE A 111 -8.14 15.85 15.85
N GLU A 112 -8.16 16.61 16.95
CA GLU A 112 -8.78 17.94 16.98
C GLU A 112 -8.02 18.93 16.07
N TYR A 113 -8.74 19.78 15.34
CA TYR A 113 -8.16 20.76 14.42
C TYR A 113 -7.38 20.17 13.23
N LEU A 114 -7.48 18.85 12.97
CA LEU A 114 -6.94 18.25 11.76
C LEU A 114 -7.61 18.84 10.51
N GLU A 115 -6.81 19.18 9.50
CA GLU A 115 -7.28 19.69 8.22
C GLU A 115 -7.86 18.57 7.34
N ILE A 116 -9.06 18.11 7.70
CA ILE A 116 -9.72 16.92 7.12
C ILE A 116 -9.76 16.94 5.58
N GLU A 117 -10.03 18.08 4.95
CA GLU A 117 -10.11 18.14 3.48
C GLU A 117 -8.75 17.93 2.81
N LYS A 118 -7.66 18.41 3.42
CA LYS A 118 -6.29 18.18 2.93
C LYS A 118 -5.86 16.74 3.21
N THR A 119 -6.24 16.16 4.35
CA THR A 119 -6.01 14.74 4.61
C THR A 119 -6.78 13.86 3.62
N LYS A 120 -8.01 14.25 3.22
CA LYS A 120 -8.77 13.56 2.15
C LYS A 120 -8.06 13.64 0.80
N GLU A 121 -7.38 14.74 0.49
CA GLU A 121 -6.54 14.83 -0.71
C GLU A 121 -5.44 13.76 -0.72
N MET A 122 -4.77 13.54 0.43
CA MET A 122 -3.79 12.45 0.56
C MET A 122 -4.41 11.07 0.28
N LYS A 123 -5.61 10.82 0.82
CA LYS A 123 -6.34 9.57 0.55
C LYS A 123 -6.61 9.36 -0.95
N GLU A 124 -7.09 10.38 -1.65
CA GLU A 124 -7.40 10.25 -3.08
C GLU A 124 -6.12 10.01 -3.91
N LEU A 125 -5.00 10.64 -3.54
CA LEU A 125 -3.69 10.39 -4.14
C LEU A 125 -3.21 8.96 -3.90
N LEU A 126 -3.33 8.44 -2.68
CA LEU A 126 -3.00 7.04 -2.36
C LEU A 126 -3.83 6.04 -3.19
N LEU A 127 -5.13 6.29 -3.35
CA LEU A 127 -6.00 5.45 -4.20
C LEU A 127 -5.59 5.53 -5.69
N GLU A 128 -5.19 6.71 -6.17
CA GLU A 128 -4.62 6.86 -7.52
C GLU A 128 -3.31 6.08 -7.66
N GLN A 129 -2.41 6.19 -6.68
CA GLN A 129 -1.11 5.52 -6.67
C GLN A 129 -1.27 4.00 -6.73
N TYR A 130 -2.15 3.45 -5.90
CA TYR A 130 -2.45 2.01 -5.90
C TYR A 130 -3.05 1.53 -7.23
N SER A 131 -3.93 2.34 -7.83
CA SER A 131 -4.49 2.07 -9.16
C SER A 131 -3.41 2.02 -10.25
N LYS A 132 -2.41 2.91 -10.18
CA LYS A 132 -1.25 2.89 -11.09
C LYS A 132 -0.34 1.70 -10.84
N LEU A 133 -0.07 1.37 -9.58
CA LEU A 133 0.70 0.18 -9.22
C LEU A 133 0.06 -1.08 -9.82
N THR A 134 -1.25 -1.23 -9.67
CA THR A 134 -2.01 -2.37 -10.23
C THR A 134 -1.86 -2.46 -11.75
N LYS A 135 -1.85 -1.31 -12.47
CA LYS A 135 -1.60 -1.30 -13.91
C LYS A 135 -0.16 -1.70 -14.25
N GLY A 136 0.82 -1.21 -13.49
CA GLY A 136 2.23 -1.59 -13.62
C GLY A 136 2.45 -3.10 -13.44
N LEU A 137 1.90 -3.69 -12.37
CA LEU A 137 1.96 -5.12 -12.08
C LEU A 137 1.36 -5.97 -13.21
N ASN A 138 0.18 -5.58 -13.70
CA ASN A 138 -0.49 -6.29 -14.81
C ASN A 138 0.28 -6.22 -16.13
N LEU A 139 1.14 -5.22 -16.31
CA LEU A 139 1.95 -5.05 -17.52
C LEU A 139 3.36 -5.61 -17.37
N LEU A 140 3.83 -5.94 -16.15
CA LEU A 140 5.19 -6.41 -15.89
C LEU A 140 5.62 -7.59 -16.78
N PHE A 141 4.70 -8.51 -17.07
CA PHE A 141 4.96 -9.70 -17.90
C PHE A 141 4.56 -9.53 -19.37
N LYS A 142 3.91 -8.43 -19.73
CA LYS A 142 3.32 -8.18 -21.07
C LYS A 142 3.98 -7.04 -21.83
N ASP A 143 4.23 -5.93 -21.15
CA ASP A 143 4.78 -4.69 -21.68
C ASP A 143 5.60 -3.98 -20.58
N MET A 144 6.88 -4.35 -20.49
CA MET A 144 7.80 -3.80 -19.48
C MET A 144 8.07 -2.31 -19.67
N ASP A 145 7.99 -1.78 -20.90
CA ASP A 145 8.18 -0.34 -21.13
C ASP A 145 7.03 0.43 -20.49
N GLN A 146 5.79 -0.03 -20.63
CA GLN A 146 4.64 0.58 -19.96
C GLN A 146 4.64 0.34 -18.45
N ALA A 147 5.08 -0.83 -17.98
CA ALA A 147 5.22 -1.09 -16.55
C ALA A 147 6.18 -0.09 -15.88
N LEU A 148 7.31 0.22 -16.53
CA LEU A 148 8.27 1.22 -16.07
C LEU A 148 7.68 2.63 -16.03
N VAL A 149 6.85 3.00 -17.01
CA VAL A 149 6.15 4.29 -16.99
C VAL A 149 5.23 4.40 -15.77
N TYR A 150 4.53 3.33 -15.40
CA TYR A 150 3.70 3.35 -14.19
C TYR A 150 4.54 3.43 -12.91
N ALA A 151 5.71 2.76 -12.84
CA ALA A 151 6.63 2.84 -11.71
C ALA A 151 7.06 4.30 -11.44
N HIS A 152 7.54 5.02 -12.46
CA HIS A 152 7.90 6.44 -12.31
C HIS A 152 6.71 7.32 -11.89
N GLN A 153 5.48 6.99 -12.30
CA GLN A 153 4.30 7.74 -11.86
C GLN A 153 3.94 7.50 -10.38
N LEU A 154 4.47 6.45 -9.74
CA LEU A 154 4.32 6.24 -8.30
C LEU A 154 5.18 7.23 -7.52
N GLU A 155 6.44 7.43 -7.95
CA GLU A 155 7.38 8.44 -7.41
C GLU A 155 6.79 9.86 -7.56
N GLU A 156 6.17 10.19 -8.70
CA GLU A 156 5.49 11.48 -8.88
C GLU A 156 4.31 11.73 -7.93
N ILE A 157 3.68 10.66 -7.40
CA ILE A 157 2.58 10.79 -6.42
C ILE A 157 3.14 10.84 -5.01
N GLU A 158 4.14 10.03 -4.67
CA GLU A 158 4.84 10.07 -3.38
C GLU A 158 5.38 11.48 -3.11
N SER A 159 6.06 12.10 -4.07
CA SER A 159 6.54 13.48 -3.91
C SER A 159 5.43 14.51 -3.67
N LYS A 160 4.21 14.30 -4.19
CA LYS A 160 3.06 15.18 -3.90
C LYS A 160 2.49 14.93 -2.51
N LEU A 161 2.53 13.69 -2.04
CA LEU A 161 2.10 13.32 -0.69
C LEU A 161 3.05 13.90 0.35
N ASP A 162 4.36 13.88 0.09
CA ASP A 162 5.38 14.51 0.92
C ASP A 162 5.19 16.03 1.05
N ASP A 163 4.88 16.72 -0.04
CA ASP A 163 4.57 18.16 -0.02
C ASP A 163 3.36 18.45 0.90
N ILE A 164 2.32 17.59 0.86
CA ILE A 164 1.14 17.71 1.71
C ILE A 164 1.47 17.34 3.17
N GLU A 165 2.28 16.30 3.42
CA GLU A 165 2.77 15.94 4.76
C GLU A 165 3.46 17.15 5.40
N GLU A 166 4.40 17.79 4.68
CA GLU A 166 5.15 18.92 5.21
C GLU A 166 4.22 20.08 5.58
N GLU A 167 3.27 20.41 4.71
CA GLU A 167 2.28 21.46 4.94
C GLU A 167 1.46 21.18 6.21
N LEU A 168 0.91 19.97 6.34
CA LEU A 168 0.08 19.56 7.46
C LEU A 168 0.86 19.50 8.78
N ILE A 169 2.09 18.94 8.78
CA ILE A 169 2.93 18.87 9.97
C ILE A 169 3.31 20.28 10.44
N ARG A 170 3.60 21.20 9.52
CA ARG A 170 3.88 22.61 9.88
C ARG A 170 2.65 23.28 10.50
N SER A 171 1.46 23.05 9.93
CA SER A 171 0.19 23.57 10.46
C SER A 171 -0.06 23.07 11.89
N VAL A 172 0.05 21.76 12.12
CA VAL A 172 -0.04 21.14 13.45
C VAL A 172 1.00 21.72 14.42
N GLY A 173 2.24 21.90 13.98
CA GLY A 173 3.32 22.44 14.79
C GLY A 173 3.07 23.88 15.27
N GLN A 174 2.43 24.70 14.43
CA GLN A 174 2.12 26.11 14.71
C GLN A 174 0.82 26.31 15.49
N ASN A 175 -0.05 25.30 15.56
CA ASN A 175 -1.30 25.41 16.30
C ASN A 175 -1.05 25.51 17.83
N GLU A 176 -1.46 26.61 18.45
CA GLU A 176 -1.29 26.88 19.89
C GLU A 176 -2.34 26.17 20.76
N ASP A 177 -3.44 25.71 20.16
CA ASP A 177 -4.52 24.99 20.85
C ASP A 177 -4.20 23.50 21.06
N LEU A 178 -3.16 22.99 20.38
CA LEU A 178 -2.68 21.62 20.52
C LEU A 178 -1.52 21.53 21.53
N ASP A 179 -1.63 20.60 22.48
CA ASP A 179 -0.52 20.24 23.36
C ASP A 179 0.53 19.36 22.65
N THR A 180 1.67 19.12 23.30
CA THR A 180 2.76 18.35 22.69
C THR A 180 2.36 16.92 22.33
N ALA A 181 1.57 16.26 23.19
CA ALA A 181 1.15 14.89 22.93
C ALA A 181 0.22 14.84 21.70
N SER A 182 -0.71 15.78 21.59
CA SER A 182 -1.60 15.92 20.45
C SER A 182 -0.83 16.25 19.18
N LYS A 183 0.17 17.15 19.22
CA LYS A 183 1.03 17.42 18.06
C LYS A 183 1.75 16.16 17.57
N LEU A 184 2.25 15.34 18.49
CA LEU A 184 2.92 14.09 18.14
C LEU A 184 1.95 13.07 17.56
N SER A 185 0.74 12.92 18.11
CA SER A 185 -0.26 11.99 17.54
C SER A 185 -0.69 12.42 16.14
N HIS A 186 -0.96 13.71 15.92
CA HIS A 186 -1.29 14.24 14.59
C HIS A 186 -0.15 14.01 13.60
N ARG A 187 1.08 14.33 14.01
CA ARG A 187 2.26 14.07 13.19
C ARG A 187 2.36 12.59 12.82
N ASN A 188 2.16 11.68 13.79
CA ASN A 188 2.21 10.24 13.53
C ASN A 188 1.15 9.84 12.51
N LEU A 189 -0.09 10.31 12.66
CA LEU A 189 -1.15 10.03 11.67
C LEU A 189 -0.78 10.52 10.27
N ILE A 190 -0.41 11.80 10.14
CA ILE A 190 -0.09 12.42 8.85
C ILE A 190 1.07 11.67 8.20
N LYS A 191 2.13 11.40 8.97
CA LYS A 191 3.30 10.66 8.51
C LYS A 191 2.93 9.24 8.11
N ASN A 192 2.15 8.52 8.90
CA ASN A 192 1.70 7.17 8.54
C ASN A 192 0.88 7.14 7.24
N ILE A 193 0.06 8.17 6.97
CA ILE A 193 -0.65 8.27 5.69
C ILE A 193 0.35 8.51 4.54
N SER A 194 1.37 9.36 4.73
CA SER A 194 2.42 9.59 3.72
C SER A 194 3.30 8.35 3.50
N ASP A 195 3.78 7.73 4.57
CA ASP A 195 4.64 6.54 4.54
C ASP A 195 3.94 5.35 3.84
N LEU A 196 2.60 5.30 3.77
CA LEU A 196 1.88 4.30 2.95
C LEU A 196 2.17 4.49 1.45
N ALA A 197 2.42 5.72 1.01
CA ALA A 197 2.84 6.02 -0.35
C ALA A 197 4.23 5.47 -0.64
N ASP A 198 5.17 5.60 0.31
CA ASP A 198 6.52 5.05 0.22
C ASP A 198 6.47 3.51 0.11
N VAL A 199 5.59 2.88 0.89
CA VAL A 199 5.40 1.42 0.81
C VAL A 199 4.88 1.00 -0.58
N ILE A 200 4.01 1.79 -1.20
CA ILE A 200 3.54 1.56 -2.59
C ILE A 200 4.65 1.82 -3.61
N GLU A 201 5.42 2.89 -3.45
CA GLU A 201 6.54 3.28 -4.31
C GLU A 201 7.64 2.23 -4.30
N LYS A 202 7.95 1.64 -3.14
CA LYS A 202 8.88 0.52 -2.99
C LYS A 202 8.52 -0.68 -3.88
N VAL A 203 7.23 -0.89 -4.18
CA VAL A 203 6.82 -1.92 -5.16
C VAL A 203 7.20 -1.51 -6.59
N GLY A 204 7.06 -0.23 -6.92
CA GLY A 204 7.56 0.38 -8.15
C GLY A 204 9.07 0.14 -8.31
N ASP A 205 9.87 0.44 -7.29
CA ASP A 205 11.30 0.16 -7.25
C ASP A 205 11.63 -1.30 -7.58
N VAL A 206 10.90 -2.24 -6.97
CA VAL A 206 11.09 -3.67 -7.24
C VAL A 206 10.71 -4.02 -8.68
N ILE A 207 9.66 -3.40 -9.24
CA ILE A 207 9.32 -3.53 -10.66
C ILE A 207 10.48 -3.07 -11.55
N GLU A 208 11.12 -1.94 -11.24
CA GLU A 208 12.28 -1.45 -12.01
C GLU A 208 13.45 -2.42 -11.97
N ILE A 209 13.76 -2.96 -10.79
CA ILE A 209 14.81 -3.97 -10.61
C ILE A 209 14.52 -5.21 -11.46
N VAL A 210 13.28 -5.72 -11.42
CA VAL A 210 12.86 -6.88 -12.22
C VAL A 210 13.05 -6.61 -13.71
N ILE A 211 12.69 -5.41 -14.18
CA ILE A 211 12.82 -5.02 -15.59
C ILE A 211 14.30 -4.89 -15.99
N SER A 212 15.11 -4.25 -15.15
CA SER A 212 16.55 -4.05 -15.39
C SER A 212 17.29 -5.38 -15.57
N VAL A 213 17.04 -6.35 -14.68
CA VAL A 213 17.65 -7.68 -14.74
C VAL A 213 17.22 -8.47 -15.99
N ARG A 214 15.98 -8.28 -16.47
CA ARG A 214 15.46 -9.00 -17.65
C ARG A 214 15.86 -8.38 -18.99
N ARG A 215 16.27 -7.11 -19.01
CA ARG A 215 16.77 -6.43 -20.21
C ARG A 215 18.26 -6.73 -20.49
N GLY A 216 19.02 -7.09 -19.47
CA GLY A 216 20.44 -7.49 -19.58
C GLY A 216 20.62 -8.91 -20.06
#